data_AF-A0AAJ7FQT1-F1
#
_entry.id   AF-A0AAJ7FQT1-F1
#
_cell.length_a   1.000
_cell.length_b   1.000
_cell.length_c   1.000
_cell.angle_alpha   90.00
_cell.angle_beta   90.00
_cell.angle_gamma   90.00
#
_symmetry.space_group_name_H-M   'P 1'
#
loop_
_entity.id
_entity.type
_entity.pdbx_description
1 polymer ?
#
loop_
_entity_poly.entity_id
_entity_poly.type
_entity_poly.pdbx_seq_one_letter_code
_entity_poly.pdbx_strand_id
1 'polypeptide(L)'
;MSKEAAKRKREEYEMQLFGFHSRAVYARLEDIVREKIRSRCEKLAECIEKKYTPDEEALRVLRSETERLVKVYHEGCQPHLKTIYTATNKFVHIPDNVLLNEDKSQAVQYTEEEFEKMKSTLENLQKRTKRATILNAALKQEMEDLEQFKDFKCIAERLCNVIENAIEYPQVDMKIAKLQQAYLVLDNHLKQLKTTSYKEKHNPKIDNNELESVDLFS
;
A
#
# COMPACT_ATOMS: atom_id res chain seq x y z
N MET A 1 4.20 -32.24 37.18
CA MET A 1 4.62 -32.58 35.80
C MET A 1 5.74 -33.62 35.87
N SER A 2 5.68 -34.70 35.07
CA SER A 2 6.71 -35.75 35.08
C SER A 2 8.04 -35.22 34.50
N LYS A 3 9.18 -35.62 35.07
CA LYS A 3 10.53 -35.23 34.60
C LYS A 3 10.76 -35.55 33.12
N GLU A 4 10.12 -36.60 32.62
CA GLU A 4 10.20 -37.03 31.24
C GLU A 4 9.51 -36.05 30.28
N ALA A 5 8.37 -35.46 30.69
CA ALA A 5 7.66 -34.49 29.86
C ALA A 5 8.48 -33.20 29.68
N ALA A 6 9.16 -32.74 30.74
CA ALA A 6 10.06 -31.59 30.65
C ALA A 6 11.28 -31.88 29.75
N LYS A 7 11.78 -33.11 29.77
CA LYS A 7 12.86 -33.53 28.88
C LYS A 7 12.42 -33.51 27.42
N ARG A 8 11.23 -34.03 27.10
CA ARG A 8 10.70 -34.03 25.73
C ARG A 8 10.47 -32.62 25.18
N LYS A 9 9.90 -31.72 25.99
CA LYS A 9 9.75 -30.30 25.59
C LYS A 9 11.09 -29.64 25.23
N ARG A 10 12.15 -29.97 25.96
CA ARG A 10 13.51 -29.48 25.63
C ARG A 10 14.04 -30.09 24.34
N GLU A 11 13.86 -31.40 24.15
CA GLU A 11 14.24 -32.08 22.91
C GLU A 11 13.51 -31.50 21.69
N GLU A 12 12.23 -31.11 21.83
CA GLU A 12 11.48 -30.41 20.79
C GLU A 12 12.09 -29.05 20.45
N TYR A 13 12.54 -28.29 21.46
CA TYR A 13 13.19 -27.01 21.27
C TYR A 13 14.55 -27.13 20.57
N GLU A 14 15.35 -28.12 20.97
CA GLU A 14 16.62 -28.46 20.32
C GLU A 14 16.38 -28.87 18.85
N MET A 15 15.31 -29.62 18.59
CA MET A 15 14.93 -30.05 17.24
C MET A 15 14.57 -28.86 16.34
N GLN A 16 13.89 -27.84 16.87
CA GLN A 16 13.53 -26.64 16.12
C GLN A 16 14.76 -25.85 15.66
N LEU A 17 15.77 -25.71 16.54
CA LEU A 17 16.98 -24.95 16.23
C LEU A 17 17.97 -25.76 15.35
N PHE A 18 18.24 -27.01 15.72
CA PHE A 18 19.34 -27.79 15.13
C PHE A 18 18.87 -28.85 14.13
N GLY A 19 17.58 -29.19 14.09
CA GLY A 19 17.07 -30.34 13.33
C GLY A 19 17.44 -31.70 13.94
N PHE A 20 18.02 -31.71 15.13
CA PHE A 20 18.31 -32.89 15.94
C PHE A 20 18.32 -32.52 17.43
N HIS A 21 18.15 -33.51 18.30
CA HIS A 21 18.22 -33.31 19.76
C HIS A 21 19.47 -33.98 20.36
N SER A 22 19.92 -33.49 21.50
CA SER A 22 21.12 -33.94 22.23
C SER A 22 21.19 -35.46 22.44
N ARG A 23 20.06 -36.10 22.78
CA ARG A 23 19.97 -37.57 22.94
C ARG A 23 20.29 -38.34 21.65
N ALA A 24 19.90 -37.84 20.47
CA ALA A 24 20.15 -38.52 19.20
C ALA A 24 21.63 -38.45 18.83
N VAL A 25 22.25 -37.28 19.05
CA VAL A 25 23.70 -37.09 18.88
C VAL A 25 24.48 -38.04 19.78
N TYR A 26 24.11 -38.11 21.06
CA TYR A 26 24.75 -39.02 22.01
C TYR A 26 24.60 -40.49 21.60
N ALA A 27 23.39 -40.93 21.26
CA ALA A 27 23.14 -42.30 20.81
C ALA A 27 24.00 -42.65 19.58
N ARG A 28 24.12 -41.72 18.63
CA ARG A 28 24.95 -41.93 17.44
C ARG A 28 26.43 -42.04 17.78
N LEU A 29 26.93 -41.23 18.71
CA LEU A 29 28.31 -41.31 19.18
C LEU A 29 28.57 -42.63 19.92
N GLU A 30 27.64 -43.08 20.76
CA GLU A 30 27.73 -44.37 21.44
C GLU A 30 27.80 -45.53 20.44
N ASP A 31 26.95 -45.51 19.41
CA ASP A 31 26.95 -46.51 18.34
C ASP A 31 28.29 -46.55 17.60
N ILE A 32 28.85 -45.38 17.26
CA ILE A 32 30.15 -45.27 16.60
C ILE A 32 31.24 -45.89 17.48
N VAL A 33 31.27 -45.58 18.77
CA VAL A 33 32.26 -46.15 19.70
C VAL A 33 32.12 -47.67 19.77
N ARG A 34 30.89 -48.16 19.91
CA ARG A 34 30.59 -49.60 19.95
C ARG A 34 31.03 -50.31 18.67
N GLU A 35 30.74 -49.73 17.52
CA GLU A 35 31.14 -50.26 16.21
C GLU A 35 32.66 -50.30 16.06
N LYS A 36 33.37 -49.25 16.50
CA LYS A 36 34.84 -49.23 16.46
C LYS A 36 35.47 -50.28 17.36
N ILE A 37 34.96 -50.47 18.58
CA ILE A 37 35.43 -51.51 19.49
C ILE A 37 35.25 -52.88 18.84
N ARG A 38 34.05 -53.17 18.33
CA ARG A 38 33.73 -54.42 17.65
C ARG A 38 34.65 -54.68 16.47
N SER A 39 34.74 -53.73 15.54
CA SER A 39 35.57 -53.85 14.33
C SER A 39 37.06 -54.09 14.67
N ARG A 40 37.58 -53.50 15.76
CA ARG A 40 38.97 -53.73 16.19
C ARG A 40 39.15 -55.12 16.80
N CYS A 41 38.20 -55.59 17.59
CA CYS A 41 38.25 -56.94 18.17
C CYS A 41 38.13 -58.02 17.08
N GLU A 42 37.23 -57.83 16.12
CA GLU A 42 37.08 -58.73 14.96
C GLU A 42 38.35 -58.78 14.12
N LYS A 43 38.96 -57.63 13.81
CA LYS A 43 40.25 -57.59 13.08
C LYS A 43 41.37 -58.30 13.85
N LEU A 44 41.39 -58.18 15.17
CA LEU A 44 42.35 -58.89 16.00
C LEU A 44 42.14 -60.41 15.90
N ALA A 45 40.88 -60.87 15.99
CA ALA A 45 40.53 -62.28 15.82
C ALA A 45 40.94 -62.79 14.44
N GLU A 46 40.59 -62.07 13.35
CA GLU A 46 40.99 -62.41 11.99
C GLU A 46 42.52 -62.51 11.82
N CYS A 47 43.29 -61.63 12.47
CA CYS A 47 44.75 -61.69 12.44
C CYS A 47 45.29 -62.94 13.16
N ILE A 48 44.67 -63.34 14.27
CA ILE A 48 45.02 -64.56 15.00
C ILE A 48 44.68 -65.79 14.16
N GLU A 49 43.48 -65.83 13.55
CA GLU A 49 43.05 -66.91 12.66
C GLU A 49 44.02 -67.11 11.50
N LYS A 50 44.41 -66.02 10.82
CA LYS A 50 45.33 -66.06 9.67
C LYS A 50 46.75 -66.48 10.06
N LYS A 51 47.22 -66.13 11.26
CA LYS A 51 48.62 -66.36 11.67
C LYS A 51 48.84 -67.75 12.27
N TYR A 52 47.87 -68.26 13.01
CA TYR A 52 48.03 -69.50 13.78
C TYR A 52 47.21 -70.68 13.23
N THR A 53 46.32 -70.43 12.26
CA THR A 53 45.45 -71.47 11.65
C THR A 53 44.85 -72.42 12.70
N PRO A 54 44.08 -71.88 13.67
CA PRO A 54 43.52 -72.67 14.76
C PRO A 54 42.58 -73.77 14.24
N ASP A 55 42.46 -74.85 15.01
CA ASP A 55 41.46 -75.89 14.77
C ASP A 55 40.03 -75.39 15.08
N GLU A 56 39.03 -76.21 14.76
CA GLU A 56 37.62 -75.80 14.88
C GLU A 56 37.21 -75.48 16.33
N GLU A 57 37.77 -76.18 17.32
CA GLU A 57 37.51 -75.89 18.73
C GLU A 57 38.19 -74.58 19.17
N ALA A 58 39.45 -74.34 18.79
CA ALA A 58 40.12 -73.08 19.07
C ALA A 58 39.46 -71.89 18.36
N LEU A 59 38.85 -72.08 17.17
CA LEU A 59 38.03 -71.06 16.51
C LEU A 59 36.77 -70.71 17.32
N ARG A 60 36.09 -71.71 17.92
CA ARG A 60 34.94 -71.45 18.79
C ARG A 60 35.34 -70.67 20.04
N VAL A 61 36.45 -71.05 20.67
CA VAL A 61 37.02 -70.33 21.81
C VAL A 61 37.39 -68.90 21.42
N LEU A 62 38.05 -68.70 20.28
CA LEU A 62 38.46 -67.37 19.80
C LEU A 62 37.26 -66.45 19.59
N ARG A 63 36.16 -66.94 19.00
CA ARG A 63 34.92 -66.16 18.82
C ARG A 63 34.30 -65.77 20.15
N SER A 64 34.18 -66.72 21.08
CA SER A 64 33.66 -66.48 22.44
C SER A 64 34.50 -65.42 23.19
N GLU A 65 35.82 -65.55 23.13
CA GLU A 65 36.73 -64.60 23.77
C GLU A 65 36.70 -63.22 23.09
N THR A 66 36.50 -63.16 21.78
CA THR A 66 36.33 -61.89 21.05
C THR A 66 35.06 -61.16 21.51
N GLU A 67 33.94 -61.87 21.67
CA GLU A 67 32.72 -61.29 22.21
C GLU A 67 32.89 -60.80 23.66
N ARG A 68 33.59 -61.60 24.48
CA ARG A 68 33.93 -61.22 25.86
C ARG A 68 34.79 -59.95 25.89
N LEU A 69 35.78 -59.87 25.01
CA LEU A 69 36.67 -58.72 24.87
C LEU A 69 35.90 -57.45 24.48
N VAL A 70 34.97 -57.55 23.52
CA VAL A 70 34.09 -56.43 23.13
C VAL A 70 33.28 -55.92 24.32
N LYS A 71 32.71 -56.82 25.13
CA LYS A 71 31.95 -56.44 26.33
C LYS A 71 32.82 -55.71 27.35
N VAL A 72 33.99 -56.25 27.68
CA VAL A 72 34.91 -55.65 28.66
C VAL A 72 35.36 -54.26 28.21
N TYR A 73 35.73 -54.09 26.94
CA TYR A 73 36.11 -52.77 26.43
C TYR A 73 34.92 -51.80 26.44
N HIS A 74 33.72 -52.26 26.09
CA HIS A 74 32.54 -51.41 26.11
C HIS A 74 32.19 -50.96 27.53
N GLU A 75 32.25 -51.86 28.52
CA GLU A 75 32.07 -51.55 29.94
C GLU A 75 33.14 -50.57 30.44
N GLY A 76 34.41 -50.78 30.06
CA GLY A 76 35.51 -49.87 30.37
C GLY A 76 35.33 -48.46 29.77
N CYS A 77 34.63 -48.34 28.64
CA CYS A 77 34.31 -47.05 28.03
C CYS A 77 33.12 -46.31 28.67
N GLN A 78 32.29 -46.97 29.49
CA GLN A 78 31.09 -46.36 30.07
C GLN A 78 31.34 -45.04 30.84
N PRO A 79 32.39 -44.90 31.67
CA PRO A 79 32.70 -43.64 32.35
C PRO A 79 32.99 -42.51 31.36
N HIS A 80 33.71 -42.81 30.27
CA HIS A 80 34.05 -41.83 29.23
C HIS A 80 32.82 -41.47 28.38
N LEU A 81 31.97 -42.44 28.07
CA LEU A 81 30.69 -42.18 27.40
C LEU A 81 29.81 -41.25 28.24
N LYS A 82 29.80 -41.39 29.58
CA LYS A 82 29.09 -40.44 30.47
C LYS A 82 29.67 -39.02 30.41
N THR A 83 30.98 -38.88 30.28
CA THR A 83 31.62 -37.57 30.06
C THR A 83 31.22 -36.98 28.72
N ILE A 84 31.21 -37.79 27.66
CA ILE A 84 30.75 -37.38 26.33
C ILE A 84 29.27 -36.95 26.38
N TYR A 85 28.41 -37.69 27.08
CA TYR A 85 27.01 -37.31 27.28
C TYR A 85 26.90 -35.91 27.89
N THR A 86 27.68 -35.63 28.93
CA THR A 86 27.64 -34.34 29.63
C THR A 86 28.16 -33.21 28.74
N ALA A 87 29.21 -33.47 27.96
CA ALA A 87 29.74 -32.51 26.99
C ALA A 87 28.72 -32.24 25.87
N THR A 88 28.17 -33.28 25.25
CA THR A 88 27.13 -33.16 24.21
C THR A 88 25.93 -32.37 24.74
N ASN A 89 25.48 -32.67 25.96
CA ASN A 89 24.43 -31.90 26.59
C ASN A 89 24.85 -30.43 26.75
N LYS A 90 26.06 -30.12 27.21
CA LYS A 90 26.51 -28.73 27.34
C LYS A 90 26.50 -27.93 26.03
N PHE A 91 26.78 -28.56 24.89
CA PHE A 91 26.90 -27.85 23.61
C PHE A 91 25.62 -27.83 22.78
N VAL A 92 24.81 -28.90 22.84
CA VAL A 92 23.59 -29.04 22.05
C VAL A 92 22.37 -28.53 22.81
N HIS A 93 22.43 -28.50 24.14
CA HIS A 93 21.31 -28.06 24.95
C HIS A 93 21.08 -26.56 24.85
N ILE A 94 19.84 -26.19 24.55
CA ILE A 94 19.39 -24.80 24.63
C ILE A 94 19.02 -24.51 26.08
N PRO A 95 19.66 -23.52 26.74
CA PRO A 95 19.35 -23.17 28.11
C PRO A 95 17.88 -22.74 28.28
N ASP A 96 17.25 -23.13 29.39
CA ASP A 96 15.84 -22.83 29.68
C ASP A 96 15.54 -21.31 29.73
N ASN A 97 16.56 -20.46 29.90
CA ASN A 97 16.44 -19.00 29.93
C ASN A 97 16.61 -18.31 28.56
N VAL A 98 16.81 -19.09 27.48
CA VAL A 98 17.02 -18.57 26.14
C VAL A 98 15.79 -18.85 25.29
N LEU A 99 15.19 -17.79 24.77
CA LEU A 99 14.19 -17.87 23.71
C LEU A 99 14.89 -17.85 22.34
N LEU A 100 14.46 -18.75 21.47
CA LEU A 100 14.83 -18.75 20.05
C LEU A 100 14.30 -17.48 19.38
N ASN A 101 14.92 -17.13 18.24
CA ASN A 101 14.58 -15.90 17.52
C ASN A 101 13.13 -15.93 17.04
N GLU A 102 12.65 -17.09 16.66
CA GLU A 102 11.30 -17.39 16.20
C GLU A 102 10.26 -17.11 17.29
N ASP A 103 10.63 -17.33 18.57
CA ASP A 103 9.74 -17.15 19.71
C ASP A 103 9.92 -15.80 20.43
N LYS A 104 10.73 -14.89 19.89
CA LYS A 104 10.89 -13.54 20.48
C LYS A 104 9.57 -12.79 20.59
N SER A 105 8.63 -13.03 19.69
CA SER A 105 7.27 -12.48 19.76
C SER A 105 6.45 -13.04 20.92
N GLN A 106 6.77 -14.26 21.37
CA GLN A 106 6.15 -14.91 22.52
C GLN A 106 6.77 -14.49 23.86
N ALA A 107 7.86 -13.71 23.85
CA ALA A 107 8.45 -13.15 25.06
C ALA A 107 7.44 -12.28 25.83
N VAL A 108 6.56 -11.60 25.09
CA VAL A 108 5.40 -10.90 25.63
C VAL A 108 4.16 -11.73 25.30
N GLN A 109 3.62 -12.41 26.30
CA GLN A 109 2.39 -13.18 26.14
C GLN A 109 1.20 -12.28 26.43
N TYR A 110 0.23 -12.29 25.52
CA TYR A 110 -1.05 -11.61 25.71
C TYR A 110 -2.06 -12.62 26.24
N THR A 111 -2.79 -12.22 27.28
CA THR A 111 -3.98 -12.96 27.68
C THR A 111 -5.10 -12.76 26.65
N GLU A 112 -6.06 -13.70 26.61
CA GLU A 112 -7.18 -13.61 25.67
C GLU A 112 -7.99 -12.31 25.87
N GLU A 113 -8.15 -11.88 27.12
CA GLU A 113 -8.85 -10.64 27.46
C GLU A 113 -8.12 -9.40 26.94
N GLU A 114 -6.79 -9.36 27.06
CA GLU A 114 -5.97 -8.28 26.51
C GLU A 114 -6.00 -8.26 24.99
N PHE A 115 -5.99 -9.43 24.37
CA PHE A 115 -6.08 -9.57 22.92
C PHE A 115 -7.41 -9.04 22.39
N GLU A 116 -8.53 -9.44 23.00
CA GLU A 116 -9.86 -8.97 22.58
C GLU A 116 -10.04 -7.47 22.85
N LYS A 117 -9.51 -6.96 23.97
CA LYS A 117 -9.47 -5.52 24.23
C LYS A 117 -8.70 -4.76 23.16
N MET A 118 -7.54 -5.27 22.75
CA MET A 118 -6.71 -4.66 21.71
C MET A 118 -7.41 -4.68 20.35
N LYS A 119 -8.08 -5.77 20.01
CA LYS A 119 -8.90 -5.91 18.80
C LYS A 119 -10.06 -4.91 18.78
N SER A 120 -10.82 -4.78 19.87
CA SER A 120 -11.91 -3.80 19.95
C SER A 120 -11.40 -2.35 19.82
N THR A 121 -10.22 -2.07 20.38
CA THR A 121 -9.57 -0.75 20.29
C THR A 121 -9.17 -0.46 18.84
N LEU A 122 -8.60 -1.45 18.14
CA LEU A 122 -8.25 -1.35 16.73
C LEU A 122 -9.48 -1.04 15.86
N GLU A 123 -10.59 -1.77 16.05
CA GLU A 123 -11.82 -1.55 15.30
C GLU A 123 -12.40 -0.14 15.55
N ASN A 124 -12.38 0.31 16.80
CA ASN A 124 -12.84 1.66 17.16
C ASN A 124 -11.96 2.74 16.52
N LEU A 125 -10.65 2.56 16.51
CA LEU A 125 -9.73 3.47 15.83
C LEU A 125 -9.97 3.49 14.31
N GLN A 126 -10.14 2.33 13.67
CA GLN A 126 -10.47 2.26 12.24
C GLN A 126 -11.78 2.97 11.91
N LYS A 127 -12.83 2.78 12.72
CA LYS A 127 -14.12 3.49 12.56
C LYS A 127 -13.94 5.00 12.70
N ARG A 128 -13.16 5.46 13.68
CA ARG A 128 -12.84 6.88 13.87
C ARG A 128 -12.07 7.46 12.70
N THR A 129 -11.06 6.75 12.19
CA THR A 129 -10.30 7.17 11.02
C THR A 129 -11.21 7.30 9.80
N LYS A 130 -12.07 6.33 9.53
CA LYS A 130 -13.04 6.42 8.41
C LYS A 130 -13.93 7.65 8.50
N ARG A 131 -14.48 7.93 9.69
CA ARG A 131 -15.31 9.13 9.93
C ARG A 131 -14.52 10.42 9.72
N ALA A 132 -13.30 10.47 10.24
CA ALA A 132 -12.42 11.64 10.06
C ALA A 132 -12.05 11.85 8.59
N THR A 133 -11.82 10.78 7.82
CA THR A 133 -11.55 10.87 6.38
C THR A 133 -12.75 11.44 5.62
N ILE A 134 -13.97 10.96 5.91
CA ILE A 134 -15.20 11.48 5.29
C ILE A 134 -15.39 12.96 5.64
N LEU A 135 -15.25 13.31 6.93
CA LEU A 135 -15.37 14.70 7.38
C LEU A 135 -14.32 15.61 6.71
N ASN A 136 -13.07 15.17 6.63
CA ASN A 136 -12.02 15.92 5.95
C ASN A 136 -12.30 16.11 4.45
N ALA A 137 -12.92 15.13 3.79
CA ALA A 137 -13.34 15.27 2.40
C ALA A 137 -14.48 16.30 2.26
N ALA A 138 -15.48 16.26 3.15
CA ALA A 138 -16.57 17.23 3.16
C ALA A 138 -16.05 18.66 3.41
N LEU A 139 -15.16 18.85 4.39
CA LEU A 139 -14.55 20.15 4.69
C LEU A 139 -13.73 20.71 3.52
N LYS A 140 -13.06 19.83 2.74
CA LYS A 140 -12.37 20.26 1.51
C LYS A 140 -13.36 20.74 0.45
N GLN A 141 -14.46 20.03 0.26
CA GLN A 141 -15.53 20.48 -0.64
C GLN A 141 -16.09 21.83 -0.20
N GLU A 142 -16.37 22.01 1.09
CA GLU A 142 -16.86 23.29 1.62
C GLU A 142 -15.85 24.43 1.39
N MET A 143 -14.55 24.17 1.51
CA MET A 143 -13.51 25.15 1.17
C MET A 143 -13.57 25.56 -0.30
N GLU A 144 -13.69 24.59 -1.22
CA GLU A 144 -13.80 24.86 -2.67
C GLU A 144 -15.07 25.65 -3.00
N ASP A 145 -16.19 25.30 -2.37
CA ASP A 145 -17.46 26.01 -2.55
C ASP A 145 -17.36 27.47 -2.05
N LEU A 146 -16.72 27.70 -0.89
CA LEU A 146 -16.47 29.04 -0.36
C LEU A 146 -15.57 29.89 -1.26
N GLU A 147 -14.59 29.27 -1.93
CA GLU A 147 -13.77 29.95 -2.94
C GLU A 147 -14.63 30.38 -4.14
N GLN A 148 -15.48 29.49 -4.65
CA GLN A 148 -16.43 29.84 -5.72
C GLN A 148 -17.40 30.97 -5.30
N PHE A 149 -17.87 30.96 -4.05
CA PHE A 149 -18.72 32.04 -3.53
C PHE A 149 -18.02 33.40 -3.49
N LYS A 150 -16.70 33.44 -3.22
CA LYS A 150 -15.94 34.70 -3.29
C LYS A 150 -15.87 35.21 -4.73
N ASP A 151 -15.71 34.32 -5.70
CA ASP A 151 -15.71 34.68 -7.12
C ASP A 151 -17.08 35.22 -7.55
N PHE A 152 -18.18 34.57 -7.13
CA PHE A 152 -19.53 35.07 -7.37
C PHE A 152 -19.78 36.44 -6.72
N LYS A 153 -19.29 36.67 -5.51
CA LYS A 153 -19.39 37.97 -4.84
C LYS A 153 -18.69 39.07 -5.66
N CYS A 154 -17.48 38.80 -6.16
CA CYS A 154 -16.74 39.72 -7.02
C CYS A 154 -17.50 40.01 -8.33
N ILE A 155 -18.10 38.99 -8.94
CA ILE A 155 -18.93 39.16 -10.15
C ILE A 155 -20.17 39.99 -9.86
N ALA A 156 -20.86 39.71 -8.75
CA ALA A 156 -22.06 40.45 -8.34
C ALA A 156 -21.74 41.92 -8.04
N GLU A 157 -20.65 42.21 -7.34
CA GLU A 157 -20.18 43.59 -7.11
C GLU A 157 -19.86 44.31 -8.43
N ARG A 158 -19.21 43.63 -9.39
CA ARG A 158 -18.99 44.19 -10.73
C ARG A 158 -20.31 44.45 -11.46
N LEU A 159 -21.29 43.55 -11.36
CA LEU A 159 -22.58 43.71 -12.00
C LEU A 159 -23.38 44.87 -11.38
N CYS A 160 -23.41 44.98 -10.06
CA CYS A 160 -24.01 46.11 -9.35
C CYS A 160 -23.35 47.43 -9.76
N ASN A 161 -22.02 47.49 -9.81
CA ASN A 161 -21.30 48.67 -10.32
C ASN A 161 -21.72 49.00 -11.77
N VAL A 162 -21.86 48.01 -12.66
CA VAL A 162 -22.32 48.26 -14.04
C VAL A 162 -23.75 48.79 -14.06
N ILE A 163 -24.65 48.24 -13.25
CA ILE A 163 -26.04 48.71 -13.16
C ILE A 163 -26.10 50.13 -12.59
N GLU A 164 -25.36 50.42 -11.52
CA GLU A 164 -25.28 51.77 -10.93
C GLU A 164 -24.75 52.79 -11.93
N ASN A 165 -23.68 52.47 -12.67
CA ASN A 165 -23.18 53.32 -13.75
C ASN A 165 -24.16 53.41 -14.94
N ALA A 166 -24.95 52.38 -15.22
CA ALA A 166 -25.98 52.43 -16.25
C ALA A 166 -27.20 53.28 -15.84
N ILE A 167 -27.49 53.36 -14.53
CA ILE A 167 -28.52 54.25 -13.97
C ILE A 167 -28.11 55.73 -14.10
N GLU A 168 -26.81 56.06 -14.22
CA GLU A 168 -26.36 57.42 -14.60
C GLU A 168 -26.68 57.79 -16.08
N TYR A 169 -27.02 56.80 -16.90
CA TYR A 169 -27.46 56.97 -18.30
C TYR A 169 -28.95 56.59 -18.52
N PRO A 170 -29.92 57.14 -17.77
CA PRO A 170 -31.33 56.77 -17.91
C PRO A 170 -31.97 57.32 -19.21
N GLN A 171 -31.20 58.06 -20.01
CA GLN A 171 -31.63 58.65 -21.28
C GLN A 171 -31.10 57.91 -22.51
N VAL A 172 -30.60 56.67 -22.39
CA VAL A 172 -30.24 55.88 -23.58
C VAL A 172 -31.49 55.64 -24.43
N ASP A 173 -32.61 55.26 -23.82
CA ASP A 173 -33.88 55.07 -24.53
C ASP A 173 -34.40 56.37 -25.17
N MET A 174 -34.30 57.50 -24.45
CA MET A 174 -34.66 58.80 -25.01
C MET A 174 -33.72 59.26 -26.13
N LYS A 175 -32.42 58.94 -26.06
CA LYS A 175 -31.45 59.24 -27.11
C LYS A 175 -31.66 58.35 -28.34
N ILE A 176 -31.98 57.07 -28.14
CA ILE A 176 -32.33 56.15 -29.22
C ILE A 176 -33.64 56.59 -29.90
N ALA A 177 -34.66 56.99 -29.12
CA ALA A 177 -35.89 57.53 -29.67
C ALA A 177 -35.65 58.84 -30.45
N LYS A 178 -34.83 59.76 -29.92
CA LYS A 178 -34.43 60.98 -30.65
C LYS A 178 -33.64 60.68 -31.93
N LEU A 179 -32.77 59.66 -31.91
CA LEU A 179 -32.02 59.23 -33.10
C LEU A 179 -32.95 58.64 -34.17
N GLN A 180 -33.90 57.79 -33.78
CA GLN A 180 -34.91 57.24 -34.69
C GLN A 180 -35.76 58.35 -35.32
N GLN A 181 -36.14 59.35 -34.53
CA GLN A 181 -36.92 60.49 -35.00
C GLN A 181 -36.09 61.37 -35.96
N ALA A 182 -34.81 61.60 -35.65
CA ALA A 182 -33.88 62.29 -36.54
C ALA A 182 -33.67 61.53 -37.87
N TYR A 183 -33.60 60.19 -37.83
CA TYR A 183 -33.48 59.36 -39.02
C TYR A 183 -34.73 59.44 -39.91
N LEU A 184 -35.93 59.40 -39.32
CA LEU A 184 -37.19 59.59 -40.04
C LEU A 184 -37.29 60.96 -40.72
N VAL A 185 -36.84 62.00 -40.03
CA VAL A 185 -36.76 63.37 -40.60
C VAL A 185 -35.76 63.43 -41.75
N LEU A 186 -34.60 62.78 -41.61
CA LEU A 186 -33.59 62.71 -42.68
C LEU A 186 -34.11 61.93 -43.90
N ASP A 187 -34.79 60.80 -43.71
CA ASP A 187 -35.38 60.01 -44.79
C ASP A 187 -36.47 60.80 -45.53
N ASN A 188 -37.29 61.58 -44.81
CA ASN A 188 -38.26 62.48 -45.42
C ASN A 188 -37.58 63.62 -46.21
N HIS A 189 -36.50 64.22 -45.71
CA HIS A 189 -35.75 65.23 -46.47
C HIS A 189 -35.08 64.64 -47.72
N LEU A 190 -34.55 63.41 -47.64
CA LEU A 190 -33.99 62.71 -48.81
C LEU A 190 -35.07 62.38 -49.85
N LYS A 191 -36.29 62.03 -49.41
CA LYS A 191 -37.44 61.84 -50.31
C LYS A 191 -37.89 63.14 -50.97
N GLN A 192 -37.86 64.26 -50.26
CA GLN A 192 -38.15 65.58 -50.82
C GLN A 192 -37.10 66.04 -51.84
N LEU A 193 -35.81 65.77 -51.59
CA LEU A 193 -34.73 66.06 -52.55
C LEU A 193 -34.84 65.22 -53.83
N LYS A 194 -35.35 63.98 -53.74
CA LYS A 194 -35.66 63.17 -54.92
C LYS A 194 -36.83 63.73 -55.74
N THR A 195 -37.81 64.40 -55.12
CA THR A 195 -38.96 65.00 -55.83
C THR A 195 -38.68 66.40 -56.37
N THR A 196 -37.77 67.19 -55.77
CA THR A 196 -37.33 68.48 -56.32
C THR A 196 -36.35 68.34 -57.49
N SER A 197 -35.45 67.34 -57.47
CA SER A 197 -34.47 67.10 -58.56
C SER A 197 -35.11 66.76 -59.93
N TYR A 198 -36.32 66.19 -59.94
CA TYR A 198 -37.06 65.92 -61.20
C TYR A 198 -38.03 67.04 -61.63
N LYS A 199 -38.43 67.95 -60.73
CA LYS A 199 -39.43 69.00 -61.04
C LYS A 199 -38.83 70.33 -61.51
N GLU A 200 -37.53 70.58 -61.30
CA GLU A 200 -36.89 71.85 -61.72
C GLU A 200 -36.11 71.80 -63.05
N LYS A 201 -36.13 70.67 -63.77
CA LYS A 201 -35.52 70.55 -65.12
C LYS A 201 -36.48 70.70 -66.32
N HIS A 202 -37.80 70.81 -66.11
CA HIS A 202 -38.77 70.77 -67.21
C HIS A 202 -39.93 71.79 -67.19
N ASN A 203 -39.86 72.91 -66.44
CA ASN A 203 -40.76 74.04 -66.77
C ASN A 203 -40.23 75.41 -66.31
N PRO A 204 -39.75 76.28 -67.22
CA PRO A 204 -39.33 77.63 -66.89
C PRO A 204 -40.54 78.54 -66.65
N LYS A 205 -40.44 79.41 -65.64
CA LYS A 205 -41.37 80.52 -65.42
C LYS A 205 -41.26 81.50 -66.59
N ILE A 206 -42.37 81.72 -67.30
CA ILE A 206 -42.52 82.89 -68.17
C ILE A 206 -43.84 83.55 -67.77
N ASP A 207 -43.70 84.72 -67.16
CA ASP A 207 -44.75 85.71 -66.94
C ASP A 207 -44.58 86.74 -68.07
N ASN A 208 -45.62 86.96 -68.87
CA ASN A 208 -45.63 87.95 -69.96
C ASN A 208 -47.06 88.47 -70.16
N ASN A 209 -47.44 89.46 -69.35
CA ASN A 209 -48.41 90.46 -69.74
C ASN A 209 -47.66 91.59 -70.44
N GLU A 210 -47.46 91.46 -71.75
CA GLU A 210 -47.21 92.57 -72.68
C GLU A 210 -47.28 92.00 -74.11
N LEU A 211 -48.43 92.18 -74.76
CA LEU A 211 -48.60 92.53 -76.17
C LEU A 211 -50.11 92.54 -76.49
N GLU A 212 -50.69 93.72 -76.36
CA GLU A 212 -51.88 94.11 -77.12
C GLU A 212 -51.65 93.86 -78.61
N SER A 213 -52.66 93.35 -79.32
CA SER A 213 -53.40 94.11 -80.34
C SER A 213 -54.04 93.22 -81.40
N VAL A 214 -55.17 93.73 -81.91
CA VAL A 214 -55.80 93.44 -83.21
C VAL A 214 -56.84 92.31 -83.21
N ASP A 215 -58.01 92.63 -82.65
CA ASP A 215 -59.24 92.96 -83.38
C ASP A 215 -59.40 92.52 -84.87
N LEU A 216 -60.63 92.09 -85.17
CA LEU A 216 -61.37 92.25 -86.44
C LEU A 216 -61.40 91.12 -87.50
N PHE A 217 -62.60 90.52 -87.51
CA PHE A 217 -63.51 90.28 -88.63
C PHE A 217 -63.49 88.97 -89.44
N SER A 218 -64.73 88.44 -89.50
CA SER A 218 -65.41 87.70 -90.58
C SER A 218 -65.26 86.18 -90.63
#